data_AF-A0A3N2AQK8-F1
#
_entry.id   AF-A0A3N2AQK8-F1
#
_cell.length_a   1.000
_cell.length_b   1.000
_cell.length_c   1.000
_cell.angle_alpha   90.00
_cell.angle_beta   90.00
_cell.angle_gamma   90.00
#
_symmetry.space_group_name_H-M   'P 1'
#
loop_
_entity.id
_entity.type
_entity.pdbx_description
1 polymer ?
#
loop_
_entity_poly.entity_id
_entity_poly.type
_entity_poly.pdbx_seq_one_letter_code
_entity_poly.pdbx_strand_id
1 'polypeptide(L)'
;MDVLLRALEGALAMLQPALPWLVPLLVAVAVLRFPMPGRGPGFARRDPWRTFRFGPRATVMERAARRCESAAFIAWGRCDAPATEVDHVFPWSRGGPTVESNGQALCRGHNRSKGAMRPPWWYVLGLERRRRSYFPAGADVRVFAVMSDDDRAARTVPRVPERRSRMRS
;
A
#
# COMPACT_ATOMS: atom_id res chain seq x y z
N MET A 1 -41.49 7.67 -36.05
CA MET A 1 -40.76 6.51 -35.48
C MET A 1 -39.49 6.21 -36.29
N ASP A 2 -39.53 6.26 -37.63
CA ASP A 2 -38.37 5.99 -38.50
C ASP A 2 -37.17 6.93 -38.36
N VAL A 3 -37.41 8.24 -38.17
CA VAL A 3 -36.32 9.22 -38.02
C VAL A 3 -35.52 8.97 -36.73
N LEU A 4 -36.21 8.56 -35.65
CA LEU A 4 -35.57 8.23 -34.38
C LEU A 4 -34.74 6.95 -34.50
N LEU A 5 -35.26 5.92 -35.17
CA LEU A 5 -34.53 4.66 -35.40
C LEU A 5 -33.27 4.88 -36.25
N ARG A 6 -33.37 5.63 -37.35
CA ARG A 6 -32.21 5.97 -38.19
C ARG A 6 -31.17 6.82 -37.47
N ALA A 7 -31.62 7.74 -36.62
CA ALA A 7 -30.71 8.52 -35.77
C ALA A 7 -29.98 7.63 -34.74
N LEU A 8 -30.68 6.65 -34.15
CA LEU A 8 -30.08 5.67 -33.23
C LEU A 8 -29.10 4.73 -33.94
N GLU A 9 -29.43 4.24 -35.14
CA GLU A 9 -28.54 3.40 -35.96
C GLU A 9 -27.27 4.15 -36.36
N GLY A 10 -27.40 5.41 -36.80
CA GLY A 10 -26.25 6.26 -37.10
C GLY A 10 -25.36 6.50 -35.88
N ALA A 11 -25.95 6.79 -34.72
CA ALA A 11 -25.21 6.95 -33.47
C ALA A 11 -24.49 5.65 -33.05
N LEU A 12 -25.14 4.49 -33.19
CA LEU A 12 -24.55 3.20 -32.88
C LEU A 12 -23.41 2.86 -33.85
N ALA A 13 -23.57 3.11 -35.15
CA ALA A 13 -22.54 2.90 -36.16
C ALA A 13 -21.29 3.78 -35.92
N MET A 14 -21.48 5.00 -35.40
CA MET A 14 -20.36 5.87 -35.00
C MET A 14 -19.62 5.35 -33.75
N LEU A 15 -20.32 4.70 -32.82
CA LEU A 15 -19.74 4.15 -31.59
C LEU A 15 -19.16 2.74 -31.76
N GLN A 16 -19.61 1.98 -32.76
CA GLN A 16 -19.20 0.60 -33.01
C GLN A 16 -17.67 0.43 -33.14
N PRO A 17 -16.91 1.29 -33.84
CA PRO A 17 -15.45 1.19 -33.90
C PRO A 17 -14.74 1.47 -32.57
N ALA A 18 -15.39 2.21 -31.66
CA ALA A 18 -14.86 2.54 -30.35
C ALA A 18 -15.11 1.43 -29.30
N LEU A 19 -16.10 0.56 -29.54
CA LEU A 19 -16.50 -0.49 -28.61
C LEU A 19 -15.35 -1.43 -28.19
N PRO A 20 -14.46 -1.89 -29.10
CA PRO A 20 -13.30 -2.72 -28.72
C PRO A 20 -12.32 -2.01 -27.77
N TRP A 21 -12.30 -0.68 -27.77
CA TRP A 21 -11.42 0.11 -26.90
C TRP A 21 -11.96 0.32 -25.50
N LEU A 22 -13.24 0.04 -25.24
CA LEU A 22 -13.84 0.16 -23.91
C LEU A 22 -13.18 -0.78 -22.91
N VAL A 23 -12.98 -2.05 -23.28
CA VAL A 23 -12.34 -3.04 -22.41
C VAL A 23 -10.90 -2.64 -22.01
N PRO A 24 -9.96 -2.34 -22.94
CA PRO A 24 -8.62 -1.93 -22.56
C PRO A 24 -8.62 -0.60 -21.80
N LEU A 25 -9.54 0.33 -22.10
CA LEU A 25 -9.70 1.56 -21.32
C LEU A 25 -10.11 1.26 -19.87
N LEU A 26 -11.10 0.40 -19.66
CA LEU A 26 -11.54 -0.02 -18.32
C LEU A 26 -10.42 -0.73 -17.56
N VAL A 27 -9.66 -1.61 -18.22
CA VAL A 27 -8.49 -2.27 -17.64
C VAL A 27 -7.41 -1.26 -17.27
N ALA A 28 -7.09 -0.30 -18.13
CA ALA A 28 -6.12 0.75 -17.85
C ALA A 28 -6.54 1.61 -16.65
N VAL A 29 -7.81 2.03 -16.61
CA VAL A 29 -8.39 2.74 -15.45
C VAL A 29 -8.29 1.90 -14.18
N ALA A 30 -8.58 0.59 -14.27
CA ALA A 30 -8.47 -0.34 -13.14
C ALA A 30 -7.04 -0.36 -12.56
N VAL A 31 -6.04 -0.58 -13.41
CA VAL A 31 -4.61 -0.67 -13.02
C VAL A 31 -4.08 0.66 -12.46
N LEU A 32 -4.56 1.79 -12.98
CA LEU A 32 -4.12 3.13 -12.58
C LEU A 32 -4.80 3.66 -11.31
N ARG A 33 -6.00 3.18 -10.97
CA ARG A 33 -6.81 3.76 -9.88
C ARG A 33 -7.10 2.82 -8.71
N PHE A 34 -7.10 1.51 -8.94
CA PHE A 34 -7.52 0.55 -7.93
C PHE A 34 -6.32 -0.21 -7.37
N PRO A 35 -6.41 -0.67 -6.10
CA PRO A 35 -5.40 -1.54 -5.53
C PRO A 35 -5.35 -2.88 -6.26
N MET A 36 -4.20 -3.55 -6.19
CA MET A 36 -4.04 -4.89 -6.75
C MET A 36 -4.95 -5.89 -6.01
N PRO A 37 -5.76 -6.69 -6.73
CA PRO A 37 -6.59 -7.72 -6.14
C PRO A 37 -5.78 -8.64 -5.22
N GLY A 38 -6.32 -8.96 -4.05
CA GLY A 38 -5.67 -9.80 -3.05
C GLY A 38 -4.50 -9.17 -2.29
N ARG A 39 -4.08 -7.94 -2.61
CA ARG A 39 -3.01 -7.22 -1.89
C ARG A 39 -3.55 -6.19 -0.89
N GLY A 40 -4.69 -5.58 -1.22
CA GLY A 40 -5.30 -4.53 -0.42
C GLY A 40 -6.04 -5.05 0.81
N PRO A 41 -6.46 -4.15 1.71
CA PRO A 41 -7.26 -4.52 2.87
C PRO A 41 -8.63 -5.07 2.45
N GLY A 42 -9.09 -6.11 3.14
CA GLY A 42 -10.45 -6.61 2.97
C GLY A 42 -11.50 -5.65 3.57
N PHE A 43 -12.77 -6.03 3.52
CA PHE A 43 -13.88 -5.29 4.14
C PHE A 43 -13.90 -5.36 5.68
N ALA A 44 -12.79 -5.79 6.29
CA ALA A 44 -12.68 -5.95 7.74
C ALA A 44 -12.70 -4.61 8.47
N ARG A 45 -13.08 -4.65 9.74
CA ARG A 45 -13.02 -3.50 10.65
C ARG A 45 -11.60 -2.92 10.64
N ARG A 46 -11.50 -1.58 10.63
CA ARG A 46 -10.22 -0.88 10.75
C ARG A 46 -9.45 -1.39 11.97
N ASP A 47 -8.16 -1.59 11.77
CA ASP A 47 -7.22 -1.93 12.82
C ASP A 47 -7.31 -0.90 13.97
N PRO A 48 -7.46 -1.30 15.25
CA PRO A 48 -7.40 -0.36 16.37
C PRO A 48 -6.06 0.39 16.45
N TRP A 49 -4.98 -0.20 15.94
CA TRP A 49 -3.65 0.41 15.91
C TRP A 49 -3.48 1.20 14.62
N ARG A 50 -3.47 2.53 14.74
CA ARG A 50 -3.20 3.42 13.61
C ARG A 50 -1.72 3.64 13.35
N THR A 51 -0.85 3.54 14.36
CA THR A 51 0.56 3.90 14.23
C THR A 51 1.48 2.71 14.49
N PHE A 52 2.55 2.61 13.69
CA PHE A 52 3.63 1.68 13.95
C PHE A 52 4.37 2.08 15.24
N ARG A 53 4.50 1.14 16.17
CA ARG A 53 5.22 1.32 17.45
C ARG A 53 6.13 0.13 17.71
N PHE A 54 7.20 0.35 18.48
CA PHE A 54 8.10 -0.71 18.98
C PHE A 54 8.60 -1.65 17.87
N GLY A 55 8.47 -2.98 18.05
CA GLY A 55 8.96 -4.03 17.16
C GLY A 55 8.64 -3.80 15.68
N PRO A 56 7.36 -3.76 15.26
CA PRO A 56 7.00 -3.55 13.85
C PRO A 56 7.60 -2.29 13.23
N ARG A 57 7.74 -1.22 14.02
CA ARG A 57 8.40 0.02 13.54
C ARG A 57 9.89 -0.19 13.34
N ALA A 58 10.56 -0.89 14.27
CA ALA A 58 11.97 -1.21 14.17
C ALA A 58 12.24 -2.11 12.97
N THR A 59 11.47 -3.19 12.79
CA THR A 59 11.62 -4.13 11.68
C THR A 59 11.52 -3.43 10.32
N VAL A 60 10.51 -2.58 10.12
CA VAL A 60 10.33 -1.88 8.84
C VAL A 60 11.50 -0.92 8.56
N MET A 61 11.97 -0.21 9.59
CA MET A 61 13.13 0.68 9.46
C MET A 61 14.42 -0.08 9.16
N GLU A 62 14.63 -1.22 9.80
CA GLU A 62 15.82 -2.05 9.64
C GLU A 62 15.86 -2.72 8.27
N ARG A 63 14.75 -3.31 7.80
CA ARG A 63 14.64 -3.88 6.44
C ARG A 63 14.93 -2.85 5.35
N ALA A 64 14.59 -1.58 5.60
CA ALA A 64 14.87 -0.49 4.68
C ALA A 64 16.29 0.09 4.81
N ALA A 65 17.14 -0.46 5.68
CA ALA A 65 18.45 0.09 6.04
C ALA A 65 18.36 1.57 6.45
N ARG A 66 17.26 1.95 7.12
CA ARG A 66 16.93 3.31 7.55
C ARG A 66 16.97 4.36 6.43
N ARG A 67 16.75 3.95 5.18
CA ARG A 67 16.70 4.82 4.00
C ARG A 67 15.30 4.83 3.40
N CYS A 68 14.86 6.00 2.95
CA CYS A 68 13.51 6.20 2.41
C CYS A 68 13.22 5.27 1.23
N GLU A 69 12.12 4.50 1.26
CA GLU A 69 11.76 3.52 0.22
C GLU A 69 11.02 4.11 -1.00
N SER A 70 10.75 5.42 -0.98
CA SER A 70 10.15 6.12 -2.13
C SER A 70 11.08 6.03 -3.34
N ALA A 71 10.47 5.97 -4.53
CA ALA A 71 11.23 6.03 -5.78
C ALA A 71 12.00 7.36 -5.86
N ALA A 72 13.22 7.33 -6.41
CA ALA A 72 13.96 8.55 -6.70
C ALA A 72 13.38 9.25 -7.94
N PHE A 73 13.01 8.48 -8.97
CA PHE A 73 12.41 8.99 -10.19
C PHE A 73 11.32 8.05 -10.70
N ILE A 74 10.05 8.47 -10.58
CA ILE A 74 8.84 7.71 -10.95
C ILE A 74 8.74 6.34 -10.26
N ALA A 75 9.46 5.34 -10.77
CA ALA A 75 9.54 3.99 -10.22
C ALA A 75 10.99 3.48 -10.01
N TRP A 76 12.00 4.22 -10.50
CA TRP A 76 13.41 3.83 -10.49
C TRP A 76 14.20 4.46 -9.35
N GLY A 77 15.20 3.71 -8.88
CA GLY A 77 16.07 4.11 -7.78
C GLY A 77 15.30 4.32 -6.48
N ARG A 78 16.03 4.72 -5.44
CA ARG A 78 15.46 4.96 -4.12
C ARG A 78 15.94 6.32 -3.64
N CYS A 79 15.05 7.09 -3.03
CA CYS A 79 15.42 8.34 -2.38
C CYS A 79 16.63 8.13 -1.45
N ASP A 80 17.65 8.99 -1.55
CA ASP A 80 18.87 8.90 -0.72
C ASP A 80 18.66 9.40 0.72
N ALA A 81 17.55 10.10 0.99
CA ALA A 81 17.27 10.66 2.31
C ALA A 81 17.06 9.55 3.36
N PRO A 82 17.47 9.79 4.62
CA PRO A 82 17.20 8.88 5.72
C PRO A 82 15.68 8.76 5.94
N ALA A 83 15.22 7.54 6.24
CA ALA A 83 13.86 7.30 6.67
C ALA A 83 13.70 7.73 8.13
N THR A 84 12.70 8.56 8.37
CA THR A 84 12.39 9.08 9.72
C THR A 84 11.04 8.59 10.21
N GLU A 85 10.16 8.21 9.30
CA GLU A 85 8.78 7.81 9.55
C GLU A 85 8.50 6.43 8.95
N VAL A 86 7.59 5.69 9.60
CA VAL A 86 7.01 4.47 9.04
C VAL A 86 5.55 4.74 8.77
N ASP A 87 5.11 4.47 7.56
CA ASP A 87 3.75 4.69 7.10
C ASP A 87 3.19 3.48 6.36
N HIS A 88 1.88 3.40 6.23
CA HIS A 88 1.19 2.26 5.61
C HIS A 88 1.17 2.38 4.10
N VAL A 89 1.66 1.39 3.35
CA VAL A 89 1.54 1.36 1.88
C VAL A 89 0.07 1.48 1.46
N PHE A 90 -0.80 0.67 2.06
CA PHE A 90 -2.25 0.85 2.01
C PHE A 90 -2.70 1.62 3.26
N PRO A 91 -3.27 2.83 3.12
CA PRO A 91 -3.49 3.72 4.25
C PRO A 91 -4.48 3.13 5.26
N TRP A 92 -4.19 3.33 6.55
CA TRP A 92 -5.04 2.89 7.64
C TRP A 92 -6.48 3.42 7.55
N SER A 93 -6.64 4.67 7.10
CA SER A 93 -7.96 5.29 6.88
C SER A 93 -8.83 4.56 5.86
N ARG A 94 -8.24 3.68 5.05
CA ARG A 94 -8.91 2.84 4.06
C ARG A 94 -8.85 1.35 4.38
N GLY A 95 -8.61 1.01 5.65
CA GLY A 95 -8.64 -0.36 6.15
C GLY A 95 -7.28 -1.06 6.21
N GLY A 96 -6.19 -0.40 5.78
CA GLY A 96 -4.86 -1.00 5.84
C GLY A 96 -4.41 -1.29 7.28
N PRO A 97 -4.07 -2.55 7.63
CA PRO A 97 -3.64 -2.88 8.98
C PRO A 97 -2.18 -2.43 9.23
N THR A 98 -1.88 -2.13 10.49
CA THR A 98 -0.52 -1.90 11.00
C THR A 98 0.19 -3.24 11.18
N VAL A 99 0.74 -3.75 10.08
CA VAL A 99 1.55 -4.98 9.99
C VAL A 99 2.78 -4.69 9.14
N GLU A 100 3.85 -5.47 9.34
CA GLU A 100 5.14 -5.22 8.69
C GLU A 100 5.06 -5.25 7.15
N SER A 101 4.26 -6.17 6.59
CA SER A 101 4.05 -6.28 5.14
C SER A 101 3.34 -5.06 4.53
N ASN A 102 2.62 -4.29 5.34
CA ASN A 102 1.98 -3.04 4.94
C ASN A 102 2.82 -1.81 5.32
N GLY A 103 3.94 -2.00 6.03
CA GLY A 103 4.80 -0.91 6.47
C GLY A 103 5.76 -0.45 5.38
N GLN A 104 6.07 0.84 5.38
CA GLN A 104 7.05 1.48 4.51
C GLN A 104 7.83 2.56 5.25
N ALA A 105 9.15 2.53 5.16
CA ALA A 105 10.05 3.52 5.71
C ALA A 105 10.18 4.72 4.76
N LEU A 106 9.85 5.92 5.22
CA LEU A 106 9.82 7.14 4.40
C LEU A 106 10.55 8.29 5.11
N CYS A 107 11.14 9.19 4.30
CA CYS A 107 11.52 10.52 4.79
C CYS A 107 10.28 11.41 4.93
N ARG A 108 10.38 12.47 5.73
CA ARG A 108 9.26 13.41 5.96
C ARG A 108 8.63 13.97 4.68
N GLY A 109 9.46 14.33 3.69
CA GLY A 109 8.98 14.89 2.43
C GLY A 109 8.10 13.92 1.65
N HIS A 110 8.59 12.70 1.44
CA HIS A 110 7.85 11.67 0.74
C HIS A 110 6.64 11.16 1.52
N ASN A 111 6.72 11.08 2.85
CA ASN A 111 5.55 10.72 3.65
C ASN A 111 4.40 11.73 3.49
N ARG A 112 4.71 13.04 3.56
CA ARG A 112 3.70 14.09 3.32
C ARG A 112 3.13 14.05 1.90
N SER A 113 3.97 13.87 0.89
CA SER A 113 3.55 13.80 -0.52
C SER A 113 2.65 12.59 -0.79
N LYS A 114 2.94 11.43 -0.20
CA LYS A 114 2.14 10.21 -0.34
C LYS A 114 0.74 10.37 0.25
N GLY A 115 0.61 10.98 1.43
CA GLY A 115 -0.66 11.21 2.10
C GLY A 115 -1.52 9.94 2.22
N ALA A 116 -2.83 10.06 2.00
CA ALA A 116 -3.77 8.94 2.06
C ALA A 116 -4.04 8.29 0.68
N MET A 117 -3.08 8.33 -0.25
CA MET A 117 -3.22 7.74 -1.58
C MET A 117 -3.52 6.24 -1.51
N ARG A 118 -4.40 5.74 -2.38
CA ARG A 118 -4.61 4.30 -2.58
C ARG A 118 -3.52 3.85 -3.55
N PRO A 119 -2.62 2.93 -3.15
CA PRO A 119 -1.51 2.57 -4.02
C PRO A 119 -2.05 1.83 -5.27
N PRO A 120 -1.78 2.34 -6.49
CA PRO A 120 -2.07 1.61 -7.71
C PRO A 120 -1.07 0.45 -7.88
N TRP A 121 -1.31 -0.40 -8.88
CA TRP A 121 -0.54 -1.66 -9.03
C TRP A 121 0.93 -1.40 -9.28
N TRP A 122 1.24 -0.42 -10.13
CA TRP A 122 2.61 -0.04 -10.47
C TRP A 122 3.39 0.46 -9.24
N TYR A 123 2.71 1.09 -8.27
CA TYR A 123 3.34 1.56 -7.05
C TYR A 123 3.82 0.38 -6.20
N VAL A 124 2.92 -0.60 -6.00
CA VAL A 124 3.21 -1.82 -5.24
C VAL A 124 4.32 -2.62 -5.91
N LEU A 125 4.19 -2.90 -7.21
CA LEU A 125 5.19 -3.67 -7.96
C LEU A 125 6.54 -2.96 -8.03
N GLY A 126 6.53 -1.63 -8.19
CA GLY A 126 7.75 -0.82 -8.16
C GLY A 126 8.44 -0.88 -6.81
N LEU A 127 7.68 -0.76 -5.71
CA LEU A 127 8.22 -0.89 -4.35
C LEU A 127 8.82 -2.28 -4.12
N GLU A 128 8.09 -3.35 -4.46
CA GLU A 128 8.56 -4.73 -4.33
C GLU A 128 9.84 -4.98 -5.14
N ARG A 129 9.88 -4.50 -6.39
CA ARG A 129 11.07 -4.58 -7.24
C ARG A 129 12.27 -3.92 -6.58
N ARG A 130 12.10 -2.74 -5.99
CA ARG A 130 13.18 -2.04 -5.28
C ARG A 130 13.61 -2.80 -4.02
N ARG A 131 12.66 -3.30 -3.22
CA ARG A 131 12.95 -4.04 -1.99
C ARG A 131 13.85 -5.24 -2.22
N ARG A 132 13.72 -5.93 -3.36
CA ARG A 132 14.61 -7.05 -3.75
C ARG A 132 16.10 -6.70 -3.74
N SER A 133 16.47 -5.43 -3.90
CA SER A 133 17.88 -5.03 -3.94
C SER A 133 18.47 -4.65 -2.58
N TYR A 134 17.66 -4.45 -1.53
CA TYR A 134 18.15 -3.95 -0.24
C TYR A 134 17.50 -4.59 0.99
N PHE A 135 16.45 -5.40 0.83
CA PHE A 135 15.94 -6.20 1.94
C PHE A 135 16.96 -7.30 2.30
N PRO A 136 17.04 -7.69 3.58
CA PRO A 136 17.86 -8.83 4.00
C PRO A 136 17.53 -10.10 3.21
N ALA A 137 18.53 -10.96 2.98
CA ALA A 137 18.32 -12.23 2.32
C ALA A 137 17.26 -13.07 3.05
N GLY A 138 16.32 -13.65 2.31
CA GLY A 138 15.21 -14.44 2.87
C GLY A 138 14.02 -13.63 3.40
N ALA A 139 14.10 -12.30 3.51
CA ALA A 139 12.97 -11.48 3.90
C ALA A 139 11.92 -11.38 2.77
N ASP A 140 10.63 -11.51 3.11
CA ASP A 140 9.56 -11.29 2.13
C ASP A 140 9.49 -9.80 1.75
N VAL A 141 9.62 -9.54 0.45
CA VAL A 141 9.58 -8.19 -0.14
C VAL A 141 8.16 -7.75 -0.46
N ARG A 142 7.21 -8.70 -0.49
CA ARG A 142 5.85 -8.47 -0.96
C ARG A 142 5.07 -7.57 -0.02
N VAL A 143 4.24 -6.73 -0.60
CA VAL A 143 3.35 -5.83 0.12
C VAL A 143 1.98 -6.48 0.24
N PHE A 144 1.53 -6.64 1.48
CA PHE A 144 0.19 -7.10 1.79
C PHE A 144 -0.42 -6.27 2.90
N ALA A 145 -1.67 -5.84 2.71
CA ALA A 145 -2.50 -5.19 3.71
C ALA A 145 -3.50 -6.16 4.33
N VAL A 146 -3.04 -7.38 4.63
CA VAL A 146 -3.83 -8.43 5.29
C VAL A 146 -3.04 -8.86 6.52
N MET A 147 -3.75 -9.07 7.62
CA MET A 147 -3.16 -9.62 8.85
C MET A 147 -3.09 -11.15 8.76
N SER A 148 -1.96 -11.71 9.16
CA SER A 148 -1.87 -13.15 9.47
C SER A 148 -2.67 -13.47 10.74
N ASP A 149 -2.88 -14.76 11.00
CA ASP A 149 -3.50 -15.19 12.25
C ASP A 149 -2.60 -14.86 13.46
N ASP A 150 -1.29 -14.92 13.30
CA ASP A 150 -0.31 -14.49 14.30
C ASP A 150 -0.43 -12.99 14.61
N ASP A 151 -0.60 -12.15 13.59
CA ASP A 151 -0.83 -10.71 13.76
C ASP A 151 -2.10 -10.45 14.56
N ARG A 152 -3.15 -11.26 14.37
CA ARG A 152 -4.42 -11.14 15.11
C ARG A 152 -4.25 -11.59 16.54
N ALA A 153 -3.60 -12.73 16.77
CA ALA A 153 -3.30 -13.26 18.09
C ALA A 153 -2.48 -12.27 18.92
N ALA A 154 -1.47 -11.63 18.32
CA ALA A 154 -0.65 -10.61 18.97
C ALA A 154 -1.44 -9.37 19.43
N ARG A 155 -2.64 -9.13 18.88
CA ARG A 155 -3.52 -8.01 19.28
C ARG A 155 -4.54 -8.38 20.35
N THR A 156 -4.90 -9.65 20.46
CA THR A 156 -5.86 -10.13 21.46
C THR A 156 -5.24 -10.36 22.83
N VAL A 157 -3.91 -10.52 22.92
CA VAL A 157 -3.21 -10.66 24.20
C VAL A 157 -3.25 -9.32 24.96
N PRO A 158 -3.88 -9.26 26.15
CA PRO A 158 -3.83 -8.06 26.99
C PRO A 158 -2.37 -7.75 27.34
N ARG A 159 -1.92 -6.52 27.07
CA ARG A 159 -0.59 -6.09 27.53
C ARG A 159 -0.62 -6.01 29.06
N VAL A 160 0.00 -6.99 29.73
CA VAL A 160 0.32 -6.87 31.14
C VAL A 160 1.26 -5.67 31.28
N PRO A 161 0.91 -4.63 32.06
CA PRO A 161 1.80 -3.50 32.26
C PRO A 161 3.06 -4.00 32.96
N GLU A 162 4.19 -3.86 32.28
CA GLU A 162 5.51 -4.17 32.84
C GLU A 162 5.72 -3.28 34.07
N ARG A 163 5.66 -3.89 35.26
CA ARG A 163 5.94 -3.19 36.53
C ARG A 163 7.38 -2.70 36.43
N ARG A 164 7.56 -1.40 36.19
CA ARG A 164 8.85 -0.73 36.38
C ARG A 164 9.28 -0.96 37.83
N SER A 165 10.15 -1.92 38.06
CA SER A 165 10.90 -2.04 39.31
C SER A 165 11.77 -0.80 39.41
N ARG A 166 11.27 0.21 40.13
CA ARG A 166 12.09 1.33 40.60
C ARG A 166 13.18 0.74 41.49
N MET A 167 14.37 0.52 40.94
CA MET A 167 15.58 0.43 41.74
C MET A 167 15.76 1.80 42.40
N ARG A 168 15.41 1.86 43.68
CA ARG A 168 15.96 2.84 44.62
C ARG A 168 17.26 2.23 45.11
N SER A 169 18.38 2.88 44.83
CA SER A 169 19.64 2.75 45.56
C SER A 169 20.31 4.11 45.50
#